data_AF-A0AA38GU18-F1
#
_entry.id   AF-A0AA38GU18-F1
#
_cell.length_a   1.000
_cell.length_b   1.000
_cell.length_c   1.000
_cell.angle_alpha   90.00
_cell.angle_beta   90.00
_cell.angle_gamma   90.00
#
_symmetry.space_group_name_H-M   'P 1'
#
loop_
_entity.id
_entity.type
_entity.pdbx_description
1 polymer ?
#
loop_
_entity_poly.entity_id
_entity_poly.type
_entity_poly.pdbx_seq_one_letter_code
_entity_poly.pdbx_strand_id
1 'polypeptide(L)'
;ETVGKYSSSATDLASKIMKVILATLNLDVETFYRSDFENCKAHLRINGYSSDGKSIGEEALFSHADRGCLTILLGDEKEGLEIRSKEGKWFSVKTVSDTLVVNVGDSLK
;
A
#
# COMPACT_ATOMS: atom_id res chain seq x y z
N GLU A 1 -10.75 16.21 10.16
CA GLU A 1 -11.82 15.85 9.20
C GLU A 1 -11.26 15.15 7.95
N THR A 2 -10.36 15.77 7.17
CA THR A 2 -9.79 15.22 5.92
C THR A 2 -9.16 13.84 6.06
N VAL A 3 -8.28 13.65 7.06
CA VAL A 3 -7.59 12.37 7.31
C VAL A 3 -8.59 11.24 7.57
N GLY A 4 -9.67 11.52 8.32
CA GLY A 4 -10.71 10.53 8.59
C GLY A 4 -11.49 10.14 7.34
N LYS A 5 -11.85 11.12 6.50
CA LYS A 5 -12.51 10.87 5.20
C LYS A 5 -11.62 10.02 4.29
N TYR A 6 -10.34 10.41 4.14
CA TYR A 6 -9.38 9.65 3.35
C TYR A 6 -9.21 8.21 3.87
N SER A 7 -9.03 8.05 5.18
CA SER A 7 -8.89 6.72 5.81
C SER A 7 -10.12 5.84 5.55
N SER A 8 -11.33 6.40 5.64
CA SER A 8 -12.57 5.67 5.34
C SER A 8 -12.61 5.26 3.87
N SER A 9 -12.39 6.20 2.95
CA SER A 9 -12.43 5.91 1.51
C SER A 9 -11.35 4.92 1.06
N ALA A 10 -10.15 4.99 1.63
CA ALA A 10 -9.08 4.04 1.37
C ALA A 10 -9.42 2.63 1.90
N THR A 11 -10.08 2.55 3.06
CA THR A 11 -10.55 1.27 3.63
C THR A 11 -11.63 0.63 2.75
N ASP A 12 -12.60 1.43 2.27
CA ASP A 12 -13.63 0.97 1.35
C ASP A 12 -13.03 0.49 0.02
N LEU A 13 -12.02 1.19 -0.49
CA LEU A 13 -11.28 0.79 -1.68
C LEU A 13 -10.52 -0.53 -1.46
N ALA A 14 -9.82 -0.68 -0.33
CA ALA A 14 -9.12 -1.90 0.02
C ALA A 14 -10.06 -3.10 0.10
N SER A 15 -11.25 -2.93 0.69
CA SER A 15 -12.31 -3.94 0.73
C SER A 15 -12.71 -4.40 -0.68
N LYS A 16 -12.96 -3.44 -1.59
CA LYS A 16 -13.32 -3.75 -2.99
C LYS A 16 -12.20 -4.49 -3.71
N ILE A 17 -10.95 -4.04 -3.57
CA ILE A 17 -9.79 -4.69 -4.17
C ILE A 17 -9.65 -6.12 -3.65
N MET A 18 -9.83 -6.35 -2.34
CA MET A 18 -9.73 -7.68 -1.76
C MET A 18 -10.81 -8.63 -2.30
N LYS A 19 -12.06 -8.17 -2.40
CA LYS A 19 -13.13 -8.95 -3.01
C LYS A 19 -12.83 -9.31 -4.47
N VAL A 20 -12.24 -8.39 -5.24
CA VAL A 20 -11.78 -8.67 -6.61
C VAL A 20 -10.67 -9.72 -6.63
N ILE A 21 -9.67 -9.62 -5.74
CA ILE A 21 -8.60 -10.63 -5.63
C ILE A 21 -9.17 -12.01 -5.30
N LEU A 22 -10.10 -12.11 -4.35
CA LEU A 22 -10.75 -13.38 -4.02
C LEU A 22 -11.50 -13.96 -5.22
N ALA A 23 -12.21 -13.11 -5.97
CA ALA A 23 -12.93 -13.53 -7.16
C ALA A 23 -11.98 -14.03 -8.27
N THR A 24 -10.85 -13.36 -8.50
CA THR A 24 -9.87 -13.78 -9.52
C THR A 24 -9.18 -15.09 -9.16
N LEU A 25 -9.13 -15.43 -7.88
CA LEU A 25 -8.65 -16.73 -7.38
C LEU A 25 -9.74 -17.82 -7.41
N ASN A 26 -10.94 -17.54 -7.93
CA ASN A 26 -12.10 -18.44 -7.93
C ASN A 26 -12.51 -18.92 -6.52
N LEU A 27 -12.34 -18.07 -5.51
CA LEU A 27 -12.78 -18.35 -4.14
C LEU A 27 -14.21 -17.84 -3.90
N ASP A 28 -14.87 -18.40 -2.89
CA ASP A 28 -16.16 -17.89 -2.42
C ASP A 28 -15.95 -16.52 -1.73
N VAL A 29 -16.19 -15.45 -2.48
CA VAL A 29 -15.86 -14.09 -2.05
C VAL A 29 -16.47 -13.74 -0.69
N GLU A 30 -17.74 -14.07 -0.47
CA GLU A 30 -18.43 -13.68 0.76
C GLU A 30 -17.96 -14.49 1.97
N THR A 31 -17.70 -15.78 1.82
CA THR A 31 -17.19 -16.63 2.91
C THR A 31 -15.80 -16.18 3.34
N PHE A 32 -14.86 -16.07 2.39
CA PHE A 32 -13.46 -15.71 2.70
C PHE A 32 -13.32 -14.24 3.13
N TYR A 33 -14.07 -13.32 2.51
CA TYR A 33 -14.06 -11.93 2.95
C TYR A 33 -14.54 -11.82 4.39
N ARG A 34 -15.61 -12.52 4.75
CA ARG A 34 -16.17 -12.48 6.10
C ARG A 34 -15.25 -13.08 7.15
N SER A 35 -14.63 -14.22 6.87
CA SER A 35 -13.76 -14.90 7.82
C SER A 35 -12.45 -14.14 8.06
N ASP A 36 -11.83 -13.65 6.97
CA ASP A 36 -10.42 -13.26 7.02
C ASP A 36 -10.23 -11.74 6.94
N PHE A 37 -11.18 -10.98 6.38
CA PHE A 37 -10.98 -9.58 6.01
C PHE A 37 -12.02 -8.58 6.58
N GLU A 38 -13.24 -9.00 6.92
CA GLU A 38 -14.32 -8.11 7.37
C GLU A 38 -13.94 -7.29 8.61
N ASN A 39 -13.17 -7.90 9.52
CA ASN A 39 -12.72 -7.27 10.76
C ASN A 39 -11.27 -6.75 10.70
N CYS A 40 -10.65 -6.71 9.50
CA CYS A 40 -9.31 -6.15 9.35
C CYS A 40 -9.28 -4.67 9.74
N LYS A 41 -8.22 -4.28 10.45
CA LYS A 41 -7.99 -2.88 10.83
C LYS A 41 -7.05 -2.22 9.84
N ALA A 42 -7.46 -1.06 9.34
CA ALA A 42 -6.58 -0.20 8.56
C ALA A 42 -5.66 0.60 9.50
N HIS A 43 -4.39 0.72 9.11
CA HIS A 43 -3.44 1.63 9.72
C HIS A 43 -3.01 2.67 8.70
N LEU A 44 -3.17 3.95 9.03
CA LEU A 44 -2.70 5.05 8.18
C LEU A 44 -1.32 5.50 8.66
N ARG A 45 -0.37 5.59 7.73
CA ARG A 45 0.96 6.16 7.96
C ARG A 45 1.16 7.35 7.04
N ILE A 46 1.49 8.51 7.62
CA ILE A 46 1.84 9.72 6.86
C ILE A 46 3.35 9.90 7.00
N ASN A 47 4.07 9.83 5.87
CA ASN A 47 5.52 10.00 5.84
C ASN A 47 5.87 11.37 5.27
N GLY A 48 6.63 12.17 6.02
CA GLY A 48 7.20 13.43 5.56
C GLY A 48 8.70 13.29 5.39
N TYR A 49 9.18 13.33 4.14
CA TYR A 49 10.61 13.31 3.82
C TYR A 49 11.03 14.74 3.43
N SER A 50 11.62 15.48 4.38
CA SER A 50 12.16 16.82 4.11
C SER A 50 13.66 16.74 3.87
N SER A 51 14.13 17.29 2.75
CA SER A 51 15.53 17.62 2.56
C SER A 51 15.75 19.07 3.03
N ASP A 52 16.32 19.25 4.22
CA ASP A 52 16.82 20.55 4.72
C ASP A 52 18.12 20.96 4.01
N GLY A 53 18.32 20.51 2.77
CA GLY A 53 19.57 20.62 2.03
C GLY A 53 20.65 19.62 2.46
N LYS A 54 20.45 18.85 3.53
CA LYS A 54 21.34 17.72 3.87
C LYS A 54 20.81 16.45 3.22
N SER A 55 21.75 15.61 2.75
CA SER A 55 21.43 14.28 2.26
C SER A 55 20.69 13.50 3.34
N ILE A 56 19.55 12.91 2.97
CA ILE A 56 18.74 12.00 3.80
C ILE A 56 19.41 10.61 3.95
N GLY A 57 20.64 10.45 3.46
CA GLY A 57 21.33 9.17 3.36
C GLY A 57 20.93 8.42 2.09
N GLU A 58 21.35 7.16 1.98
CA GLU A 58 20.97 6.27 0.86
C GLU A 58 19.50 5.84 0.96
N GLU A 59 18.96 5.68 2.17
CA GLU A 59 17.56 5.29 2.41
C GLU A 59 16.90 6.21 3.46
N ALA A 60 15.84 6.92 3.06
CA ALA A 60 15.02 7.70 4.01
C ALA A 60 14.08 6.82 4.84
N LEU A 61 13.76 5.63 4.33
CA LEU A 61 13.03 4.57 5.01
C LEU A 61 13.69 3.26 4.64
N PHE A 62 14.11 2.50 5.66
CA PHE A 62 14.79 1.22 5.44
C PHE A 62 13.98 0.28 4.55
N SER A 63 14.66 -0.46 3.68
CA SER A 63 14.07 -1.55 2.90
C SER A 63 13.24 -2.49 3.79
N HIS A 64 11.96 -2.67 3.46
CA HIS A 64 11.05 -3.55 4.19
C HIS A 64 9.94 -4.08 3.28
N ALA A 65 9.20 -5.07 3.79
CA ALA A 65 7.90 -5.47 3.27
C ALA A 65 6.80 -5.07 4.27
N ASP A 66 5.64 -4.71 3.74
CA ASP A 66 4.49 -4.37 4.57
C ASP A 66 3.90 -5.63 5.20
N ARG A 67 3.67 -5.58 6.53
CA ARG A 67 3.12 -6.73 7.28
C ARG A 67 1.63 -6.99 7.03
N GLY A 68 0.90 -6.02 6.47
CA GLY A 68 -0.55 -6.11 6.23
C GLY A 68 -0.91 -7.04 5.08
N CYS A 69 -2.19 -7.07 4.70
CA CYS A 69 -2.65 -7.78 3.50
C CYS A 69 -2.46 -6.93 2.24
N LEU A 70 -2.79 -5.64 2.35
CA LEU A 70 -2.80 -4.69 1.23
C LEU A 70 -2.37 -3.31 1.72
N THR A 71 -1.54 -2.63 0.94
CA THR A 71 -1.20 -1.21 1.14
C THR A 71 -1.73 -0.40 -0.04
N ILE A 72 -2.37 0.73 0.26
CA ILE A 72 -2.78 1.74 -0.73
C ILE A 72 -2.00 3.01 -0.41
N LEU A 73 -1.12 3.39 -1.33
CA LEU A 73 -0.22 4.51 -1.20
C LEU A 73 -0.64 5.63 -2.15
N LEU A 74 -0.93 6.79 -1.56
CA LEU A 74 -0.94 8.07 -2.26
C LEU A 74 0.46 8.65 -2.18
N GLY A 75 1.18 8.65 -3.30
CA GLY A 75 2.49 9.25 -3.43
C GLY A 75 2.43 10.71 -3.87
N ASP A 76 3.51 11.46 -3.65
CA ASP A 76 3.73 12.77 -4.25
C ASP A 76 4.23 12.61 -5.70
N GLU A 77 4.27 13.68 -6.49
CA GLU A 77 4.83 13.66 -7.86
C GLU A 77 6.37 13.56 -7.88
N LYS A 78 6.99 13.59 -6.70
CA LYS A 78 8.44 13.43 -6.53
C LYS A 78 8.84 11.97 -6.56
N GLU A 79 9.98 11.70 -7.19
CA GLU A 79 10.62 10.39 -7.16
C GLU A 79 11.12 10.04 -5.75
N GLY A 80 11.16 8.75 -5.43
CA GLY A 80 11.69 8.26 -4.15
C GLY A 80 11.16 6.90 -3.70
N LEU A 81 10.04 6.44 -4.26
CA LEU A 81 9.57 5.07 -4.02
C LEU A 81 10.32 4.09 -4.92
N GLU A 82 10.91 3.06 -4.32
CA GLU A 82 11.54 1.96 -5.03
C GLU A 82 10.99 0.62 -4.55
N ILE A 83 10.92 -0.35 -5.47
CA ILE A 83 10.51 -1.73 -5.19
C ILE A 83 11.63 -2.69 -5.58
N ARG A 84 11.76 -3.77 -4.81
CA ARG A 84 12.74 -4.81 -5.07
C ARG A 84 12.09 -6.03 -5.71
N SER A 85 12.57 -6.48 -6.87
CA SER A 85 12.10 -7.72 -7.49
C SER A 85 12.60 -8.96 -6.73
N LYS A 86 12.05 -10.12 -7.09
CA LYS A 86 12.46 -11.42 -6.51
C LYS A 86 13.94 -11.74 -6.81
N GLU A 87 14.49 -11.21 -7.89
CA GLU A 87 15.90 -11.33 -8.27
C GLU A 87 16.80 -10.33 -7.51
N GLY A 88 16.22 -9.55 -6.60
CA GLY A 88 16.93 -8.63 -5.73
C GLY A 88 17.28 -7.27 -6.35
N LYS A 89 16.77 -6.98 -7.55
CA LYS A 89 17.00 -5.70 -8.25
C LYS A 89 16.00 -4.64 -7.81
N TRP A 90 16.46 -3.41 -7.63
CA TRP A 90 15.61 -2.26 -7.31
C TRP A 90 15.09 -1.57 -8.56
N PHE A 91 13.85 -1.11 -8.50
CA PHE A 91 13.15 -0.40 -9.56
C PHE A 91 12.41 0.80 -8.97
N SER A 92 12.62 1.97 -9.55
CA SER A 92 11.87 3.16 -9.17
C SER A 92 10.43 3.05 -9.64
N VAL A 93 9.49 3.36 -8.74
CA VAL A 93 8.06 3.40 -9.05
C VAL A 93 7.69 4.84 -9.36
N LYS A 94 7.29 5.09 -10.60
CA LYS A 94 6.76 6.39 -10.99
C LYS A 94 5.34 6.54 -10.46
N THR A 95 5.16 7.48 -9.54
CA THR A 95 3.84 7.97 -9.13
C THR A 95 3.29 8.85 -10.26
N VAL A 96 2.05 8.59 -10.67
CA VAL A 96 1.36 9.37 -11.71
C VAL A 96 0.24 10.16 -11.03
N SER A 97 0.06 11.42 -11.43
CA SER A 97 -1.02 12.27 -10.93
C SER A 97 -2.37 11.54 -11.08
N ASP A 98 -3.25 11.68 -10.09
CA ASP A 98 -4.55 11.01 -10.01
C ASP A 98 -4.51 9.47 -9.99
N THR A 99 -3.38 8.87 -9.58
CA THR A 99 -3.27 7.42 -9.37
C THR A 99 -2.86 7.06 -7.94
N LEU A 100 -3.16 5.83 -7.55
CA LEU A 100 -2.74 5.23 -6.28
C LEU A 100 -1.84 4.04 -6.59
N VAL A 101 -0.75 3.89 -5.83
CA VAL A 101 0.07 2.68 -5.86
C VAL A 101 -0.54 1.67 -4.90
N VAL A 102 -0.71 0.43 -5.35
CA VAL A 102 -1.24 -0.66 -4.52
C VAL A 102 -0.24 -1.80 -4.51
N ASN A 103 0.13 -2.29 -3.33
CA ASN A 103 0.98 -3.46 -3.17
C ASN A 103 0.38 -4.47 -2.19
N VAL A 104 0.71 -5.74 -2.44
CA VAL A 104 0.38 -6.86 -1.56
C VAL A 104 1.39 -6.92 -0.43
N GLY A 105 0.91 -7.06 0.80
CA GLY A 105 1.74 -7.26 1.98
C GLY A 105 1.91 -8.74 2.33
N ASP A 106 2.75 -9.00 3.34
CA ASP A 106 3.16 -10.36 3.70
C ASP A 106 2.04 -11.23 4.23
N SER A 107 0.96 -10.65 4.80
CA SER A 107 -0.18 -11.45 5.29
C SER A 107 -0.98 -12.13 4.17
N LEU A 108 -0.79 -11.72 2.90
CA LEU A 108 -1.49 -12.28 1.74
C LEU A 108 -0.56 -13.12 0.83
N LYS A 109 0.74 -13.17 1.13
CA LYS A 109 1.69 -14.03 0.40
C LYS A 109 1.61 -15.47 0.88
#